data_AF-A0A924Z1I7-F1
#
_entry.id   AF-A0A924Z1I7-F1
#
_cell.length_a   1.000
_cell.length_b   1.000
_cell.length_c   1.000
_cell.angle_alpha   90.00
_cell.angle_beta   90.00
_cell.angle_gamma   90.00
#
_symmetry.space_group_name_H-M   'P 1'
#
loop_
_entity.id
_entity.type
_entity.pdbx_description
1 polymer ?
#
loop_
_entity_poly.entity_id
_entity_poly.type
_entity_poly.pdbx_seq_one_letter_code
_entity_poly.pdbx_strand_id
1 'polypeptide(L)'
;MLVLVVYDIADDKRRLKLSNFLEGYGRRVQESVFECFLGLDEMRKLHQKVKKRVKESEDNVRFYWISQDALSRVLTIGSPLPEPPPTYYIV
;
A
#
# COMPACT_ATOMS: atom_id res chain seq x y z
N MET A 1 -9.38 -7.76 2.71
CA MET A 1 -8.58 -7.48 3.92
C MET A 1 -7.69 -6.30 3.62
N LEU A 2 -7.13 -5.64 4.63
CA LEU A 2 -6.20 -4.54 4.42
C LEU A 2 -4.77 -5.09 4.20
N VAL A 3 -4.06 -4.55 3.23
CA VAL A 3 -2.64 -4.77 3.00
C VAL A 3 -1.94 -3.43 3.17
N LEU A 4 -1.02 -3.36 4.14
CA LEU A 4 -0.16 -2.20 4.30
C LEU A 4 1.10 -2.39 3.46
N VAL A 5 1.33 -1.50 2.50
CA VAL A 5 2.56 -1.46 1.71
C VAL A 5 3.42 -0.32 2.24
N VAL A 6 4.54 -0.67 2.85
CA VAL A 6 5.50 0.28 3.40
C VAL A 6 6.77 0.20 2.58
N TYR A 7 7.31 1.34 2.19
CA TYR A 7 8.55 1.37 1.43
C TYR A 7 9.57 2.37 1.99
N ASP A 8 10.82 2.11 1.67
CA ASP A 8 11.95 3.02 1.82
C ASP A 8 12.75 2.93 0.52
N ILE A 9 12.68 3.98 -0.30
CA ILE A 9 13.20 4.00 -1.67
C ILE A 9 14.20 5.15 -1.77
N ALA A 10 15.46 4.82 -2.04
CA ALA A 10 16.54 5.81 -2.03
C ALA A 10 16.50 6.78 -3.22
N ASP A 11 16.00 6.35 -4.38
CA ASP A 11 15.92 7.16 -5.60
C ASP A 11 14.54 7.82 -5.76
N ASP A 12 14.49 9.15 -5.84
CA ASP A 12 13.24 9.90 -5.94
C ASP A 12 12.42 9.59 -7.20
N LYS A 13 13.08 9.35 -8.35
CA LYS A 13 12.37 9.03 -9.60
C LYS A 13 11.68 7.67 -9.49
N ARG A 14 12.35 6.69 -8.90
CA ARG A 14 11.83 5.35 -8.63
C ARG A 14 10.74 5.38 -7.59
N ARG A 15 10.91 6.16 -6.52
CA ARG A 15 9.90 6.40 -5.48
C ARG A 15 8.61 6.97 -6.08
N LEU A 16 8.72 8.01 -6.91
CA LEU A 16 7.57 8.62 -7.58
C LEU A 16 6.86 7.62 -8.52
N LYS A 17 7.63 6.88 -9.33
CA LYS A 17 7.08 5.84 -10.21
C LYS A 17 6.35 4.74 -9.43
N LEU A 18 6.91 4.31 -8.30
CA LEU A 18 6.28 3.30 -7.45
C LEU A 18 5.01 3.85 -6.80
N SER A 19 5.06 5.08 -6.26
CA SER A 19 3.90 5.77 -5.67
C SER A 19 2.75 5.85 -6.67
N ASN A 20 3.00 6.39 -7.87
CA ASN A 20 1.97 6.52 -8.91
C ASN A 20 1.41 5.15 -9.35
N PHE A 21 2.24 4.11 -9.33
CA PHE A 21 1.78 2.76 -9.61
C PHE A 21 0.88 2.19 -8.50
N LEU A 22 1.20 2.46 -7.23
CA LEU A 22 0.44 1.98 -6.07
C LEU A 22 -0.90 2.70 -5.89
N GLU A 23 -1.05 3.94 -6.39
CA GLU A 23 -2.33 4.66 -6.41
C GLU A 23 -3.43 3.91 -7.18
N GLY A 24 -3.07 3.02 -8.11
CA GLY A 24 -4.01 2.13 -8.79
C GLY A 24 -4.50 0.92 -7.98
N TYR A 25 -3.95 0.68 -6.78
CA TYR A 25 -4.27 -0.49 -5.93
C TYR A 25 -4.76 -0.11 -4.54
N GLY A 26 -4.56 1.14 -4.12
CA GLY A 26 -4.86 1.58 -2.77
C GLY A 26 -4.64 3.06 -2.59
N ARG A 27 -4.79 3.51 -1.35
CA ARG A 27 -4.68 4.91 -0.98
C ARG A 27 -3.33 5.19 -0.33
N ARG A 28 -2.68 6.27 -0.77
CA ARG A 28 -1.49 6.79 -0.09
C ARG A 28 -1.93 7.46 1.21
N VAL A 29 -1.45 6.97 2.35
CA VAL A 29 -1.81 7.48 3.69
C VAL A 29 -0.65 8.18 4.39
N GLN A 30 0.59 7.87 4.01
CA GLN A 30 1.79 8.62 4.39
C GLN A 30 2.72 8.74 3.18
N GLU A 31 3.81 9.50 3.32
CA GLU A 31 4.77 9.67 2.22
C GLU A 31 5.28 8.33 1.68
N SER A 32 5.47 7.34 2.56
CA SER A 32 5.98 6.02 2.18
C SER A 32 5.10 4.84 2.59
N VAL A 33 3.80 5.08 2.77
CA VAL A 33 2.84 4.05 3.19
C VAL A 33 1.56 4.12 2.36
N PHE A 34 1.14 2.96 1.86
CA PHE A 34 -0.10 2.74 1.15
C PHE A 34 -0.98 1.71 1.86
N GLU A 35 -2.28 2.00 1.90
CA GLU A 35 -3.32 1.10 2.34
C GLU A 35 -4.06 0.53 1.12
N CYS A 36 -3.93 -0.79 0.90
CA CYS A 36 -4.55 -1.48 -0.23
C CYS A 36 -5.55 -2.52 0.28
N PHE A 37 -6.83 -2.38 -0.06
CA PHE A 37 -7.85 -3.37 0.28
C PHE A 37 -7.88 -4.46 -0.78
N LEU A 38 -7.14 -5.55 -0.55
CA LEU A 38 -6.88 -6.60 -1.53
C LEU A 38 -7.13 -8.00 -0.95
N GLY A 39 -7.37 -8.97 -1.84
CA GLY A 39 -7.26 -10.40 -1.56
C GLY A 39 -5.80 -10.87 -1.52
N LEU A 40 -5.55 -12.05 -0.95
CA LEU A 40 -4.18 -12.57 -0.79
C LEU A 40 -3.49 -12.83 -2.14
N ASP A 41 -4.23 -13.29 -3.15
CA ASP A 41 -3.68 -13.49 -4.49
C ASP A 41 -3.39 -12.18 -5.22
N GLU A 42 -4.20 -11.16 -4.99
CA GLU A 42 -3.96 -9.81 -5.50
C GLU A 42 -2.73 -9.19 -4.84
N MET A 43 -2.55 -9.37 -3.53
CA MET A 43 -1.34 -8.98 -2.80
C MET A 43 -0.10 -9.66 -3.40
N ARG A 44 -0.14 -10.97 -3.67
CA ARG A 44 0.98 -11.70 -4.30
C ARG A 44 1.29 -11.16 -5.70
N LYS A 45 0.25 -10.90 -6.52
CA LYS A 45 0.40 -10.28 -7.84
C LYS A 45 1.01 -8.88 -7.75
N LEU A 46 0.55 -8.07 -6.79
CA LEU A 46 1.07 -6.73 -6.54
C LEU A 46 2.54 -6.79 -6.12
N HIS A 47 2.89 -7.68 -5.19
CA HIS A 47 4.27 -7.92 -4.77
C HIS A 47 5.19 -8.22 -5.97
N GLN A 48 4.78 -9.10 -6.89
CA GLN A 48 5.57 -9.39 -8.10
C GLN A 48 5.71 -8.17 -9.03
N LYS A 49 4.66 -7.35 -9.14
CA LYS A 49 4.71 -6.11 -9.94
C LYS A 49 5.62 -5.06 -9.28
N VAL A 50 5.61 -4.93 -7.96
CA VAL A 50 6.48 -4.02 -7.21
C VAL A 50 7.93 -4.47 -7.27
N LYS A 51 8.22 -5.78 -7.14
CA LYS A 51 9.57 -6.34 -7.29
C LYS A 51 10.26 -5.90 -8.59
N LYS A 52 9.52 -5.81 -9.69
CA LYS A 52 10.02 -5.36 -11.01
C LYS A 52 10.28 -3.84 -11.12
N ARG A 53 9.89 -3.06 -10.11
CA ARG A 53 9.93 -1.58 -10.09
C ARG A 53 10.91 -1.03 -9.06
N VAL A 54 11.47 -1.89 -8.21
CA VAL A 54 12.40 -1.54 -7.15
C VAL A 54 13.79 -2.10 -7.44
N LYS A 55 14.81 -1.54 -6.80
CA LYS A 55 16.18 -2.04 -6.83
C LYS A 55 16.51 -2.65 -5.47
N GLU A 56 16.44 -3.98 -5.38
CA GLU A 56 16.56 -4.73 -4.10
C GLU A 56 17.85 -4.46 -3.32
N SER A 57 18.92 -3.98 -3.98
CA SER A 57 20.17 -3.61 -3.31
C SER A 57 20.12 -2.26 -2.57
N GLU A 58 19.11 -1.44 -2.83
CA GLU A 58 18.97 -0.07 -2.31
C GLU A 58 17.63 0.18 -1.64
N ASP A 59 16.60 -0.55 -2.06
CA ASP A 59 15.22 -0.31 -1.68
C ASP A 59 14.70 -1.38 -0.72
N ASN A 60 13.86 -0.96 0.22
CA ASN A 60 13.13 -1.85 1.09
C ASN A 60 11.63 -1.68 0.85
N VAL A 61 10.91 -2.77 0.56
CA VAL A 61 9.45 -2.75 0.49
C VAL A 61 8.89 -3.92 1.26
N ARG A 62 7.91 -3.65 2.11
CA ARG A 62 7.24 -4.65 2.94
C ARG A 62 5.73 -4.60 2.71
N PHE A 63 5.14 -5.78 2.75
CA PHE A 63 3.69 -5.96 2.67
C PHE A 63 3.22 -6.64 3.94
N TYR A 64 2.33 -5.99 4.68
CA TYR A 64 1.73 -6.55 5.89
C TYR A 64 0.27 -6.86 5.63
N TRP A 65 -0.10 -8.13 5.82
CA TRP A 65 -1.49 -8.56 5.77
C TRP A 65 -2.16 -8.26 7.10
N ILE A 66 -3.15 -7.36 7.08
CA ILE A 66 -3.90 -6.94 8.26
C ILE A 66 -5.29 -7.58 8.18
N SER A 67 -5.56 -8.49 9.11
CA SER A 67 -6.87 -9.13 9.24
C SER A 67 -7.94 -8.11 9.67
N GLN A 68 -9.21 -8.42 9.45
CA GLN A 68 -10.32 -7.57 9.86
C GLN A 68 -10.33 -7.29 11.37
N ASP A 69 -9.92 -8.28 12.15
CA ASP A 69 -9.80 -8.17 13.61
C ASP A 69 -8.62 -7.27 14.03
N ALA A 70 -7.48 -7.33 13.33
CA ALA A 70 -6.38 -6.40 13.57
C ALA A 70 -6.72 -4.98 13.12
N LEU A 71 -7.51 -4.84 12.04
CA LEU A 71 -7.93 -3.56 11.49
C LEU A 71 -8.73 -2.73 12.51
N SER A 72 -9.59 -3.36 13.31
CA SER A 72 -10.39 -2.67 14.34
C SER A 72 -9.56 -2.12 15.51
N ARG A 73 -8.27 -2.53 15.61
CA ARG A 73 -7.33 -2.09 16.65
C ARG A 73 -6.32 -1.06 16.14
N VAL A 74 -6.44 -0.59 14.89
CA VAL A 74 -5.56 0.44 14.35
C VAL A 74 -5.81 1.77 15.05
N LEU A 75 -4.72 2.46 15.39
CA LEU A 75 -4.74 3.80 15.98
C LEU A 75 -4.07 4.77 15.02
N THR A 76 -4.62 5.98 14.88
CA THR A 76 -4.09 7.04 14.02
C THR A 76 -3.98 8.36 14.77
N ILE A 77 -3.06 9.22 14.32
CA ILE A 77 -2.90 10.59 14.80
C ILE A 77 -2.81 11.49 13.57
N GLY A 78 -3.68 12.50 13.47
CA GLY A 78 -3.67 13.45 12.35
C GLY A 78 -4.22 12.89 11.03
N SER A 79 -4.75 11.67 11.00
CA SER A 79 -5.39 11.05 9.84
C SER A 79 -6.62 10.22 10.27
N PRO A 80 -7.60 10.02 9.37
CA PRO A 80 -8.72 9.11 9.63
C PRO A 80 -8.24 7.67 9.79
N LEU A 81 -9.09 6.83 10.38
CA LEU A 81 -8.88 5.39 10.43
C LEU A 81 -8.88 4.78 9.01
N PRO A 82 -8.25 3.60 8.82
CA PRO A 82 -8.29 2.92 7.53
C PRO A 82 -9.73 2.54 7.15
N GLU A 83 -10.15 2.93 5.95
CA GLU A 83 -11.49 2.68 5.43
C GLU A 83 -11.43 1.97 4.07
N PRO A 84 -12.23 0.91 3.85
CA PRO A 84 -12.31 0.28 2.54
C PRO A 84 -12.86 1.26 1.50
N PRO A 85 -12.50 1.09 0.21
CA PRO A 85 -13.05 1.92 -0.84
C PRO A 85 -14.58 1.78 -0.92
N PRO A 86 -15.31 2.85 -1.27
CA PRO A 86 -16.76 2.79 -1.39
C PRO A 86 -17.17 1.81 -2.50
N THR A 87 -18.29 1.12 -2.30
CA THR A 87 -18.81 0.12 -3.24
C THR A 87 -19.32 0.73 -4.54
N TYR A 88 -19.59 2.04 -4.54
CA TYR A 88 -20.06 2.80 -5.68
C TYR A 88 -19.44 4.19 -5.66
N TYR A 89 -19.11 4.70 -6.85
CA TYR A 89 -18.77 6.10 -7.07
C TYR A 89 -19.92 6.71 -7.87
N ILE A 90 -20.57 7.73 -7.33
CA ILE A 90 -21.56 8.52 -8.08
C ILE A 90 -20.74 9.56 -8.85
N VAL A 91 -20.76 9.46 -10.18
CA VAL A 91 -20.10 10.37 -11.11
C VAL A 91 -21.14 11.30 -11.72
#